data_AF-A0AAD9DNI2-F1
#
_entry.id   AF-A0AAD9DNI2-F1
#
_cell.length_a   1.000
_cell.length_b   1.000
_cell.length_c   1.000
_cell.angle_alpha   90.00
_cell.angle_beta   90.00
_cell.angle_gamma   90.00
#
_symmetry.space_group_name_H-M   'P 1'
#
loop_
_entity.id
_entity.type
_entity.pdbx_description
1 polymer ?
#
loop_
_entity_poly.entity_id
_entity_poly.type
_entity_poly.pdbx_seq_one_letter_code
_entity_poly.pdbx_strand_id
1 'polypeptide(L)'
;MSIKQFLDFGRENACEKTSYMFLRKELPVRLANTMREITLLPGNLLSQPSVQLVQTWYSQSFEELLEYENQCPEDPRTLNNFLDTLIQIRNRHNDVVPTMAQGVIEYKEKFGFDPFISSNVQYFLDRFYTSRISFRMLINQHTLLFGDGINPAHPKHIGGIDPTCNVVEVVRDAYETAKILCEQYYMLSPELQIHEFNSELSDLLLYKH
;
A
#
# COMPACT_ATOMS: atom_id res chain seq x y z
N MET A 1 5.17 6.29 -11.23
CA MET A 1 4.21 5.73 -12.21
C MET A 1 2.86 6.37 -11.99
N SER A 2 2.15 6.72 -13.06
CA SER A 2 0.77 7.21 -12.99
C SER A 2 -0.24 6.07 -13.01
N ILE A 3 -1.48 6.33 -12.57
CA ILE A 3 -2.58 5.36 -12.66
C ILE A 3 -2.79 4.90 -14.12
N LYS A 4 -2.69 5.82 -15.08
CA LYS A 4 -2.76 5.51 -16.51
C LYS A 4 -1.70 4.48 -16.91
N GLN A 5 -0.44 4.63 -16.48
CA GLN A 5 0.62 3.66 -16.79
C GLN A 5 0.32 2.27 -16.23
N PHE A 6 -0.25 2.16 -15.02
CA PHE A 6 -0.67 0.87 -14.45
C PHE A 6 -1.81 0.23 -15.26
N LEU A 7 -2.81 1.02 -15.65
CA LEU A 7 -3.95 0.57 -16.45
C LEU A 7 -3.51 0.11 -17.85
N ASP A 8 -2.74 0.94 -18.55
CA ASP A 8 -2.23 0.65 -19.89
C ASP A 8 -1.36 -0.63 -19.86
N PHE A 9 -0.52 -0.80 -18.82
CA PHE A 9 0.26 -2.02 -18.62
C PHE A 9 -0.63 -3.25 -18.42
N GLY A 10 -1.55 -3.22 -17.45
CA GLY A 10 -2.36 -4.40 -17.09
C GLY A 10 -3.46 -4.75 -18.09
N ARG A 11 -3.90 -3.80 -18.93
CA ARG A 11 -4.94 -4.03 -19.96
C ARG A 11 -4.37 -4.51 -21.28
N GLU A 12 -3.28 -3.91 -21.75
CA GLU A 12 -2.79 -4.11 -23.13
C GLU A 12 -1.49 -4.92 -23.19
N ASN A 13 -0.65 -4.85 -22.14
CA ASN A 13 0.72 -5.35 -22.15
C ASN A 13 1.06 -6.13 -20.87
N ALA A 14 0.12 -6.90 -20.33
CA ALA A 14 0.30 -7.67 -19.10
C ALA A 14 1.36 -8.78 -19.29
N CYS A 15 2.62 -8.37 -19.26
CA CYS A 15 3.79 -9.21 -19.47
C CYS A 15 4.53 -9.37 -18.14
N GLU A 16 4.42 -10.55 -17.55
CA GLU A 16 5.01 -10.88 -16.26
C GLU A 16 6.52 -10.59 -16.23
N LYS A 17 7.24 -10.98 -17.29
CA LYS A 17 8.68 -10.72 -17.43
C LYS A 17 9.01 -9.22 -17.36
N THR A 18 8.22 -8.37 -18.01
CA THR A 18 8.42 -6.92 -17.97
C THR A 18 8.18 -6.39 -16.56
N SER A 19 7.11 -6.86 -15.89
CA SER A 19 6.85 -6.49 -14.50
C SER A 19 7.95 -6.96 -13.56
N TYR A 20 8.43 -8.18 -13.71
CA TYR A 20 9.54 -8.74 -12.92
C TYR A 20 10.82 -7.93 -13.09
N MET A 21 11.21 -7.62 -14.34
CA MET A 21 12.40 -6.82 -14.64
C MET A 21 12.36 -5.42 -14.04
N PHE A 22 11.16 -4.82 -14.00
CA PHE A 22 10.94 -3.54 -13.33
C PHE A 22 11.02 -3.68 -11.80
N LEU A 23 10.26 -4.60 -11.21
CA LEU A 23 10.11 -4.71 -9.75
C LEU A 23 11.37 -5.21 -9.05
N ARG A 24 12.13 -6.11 -9.67
CA ARG A 24 13.40 -6.60 -9.09
C ARG A 24 14.43 -5.48 -8.88
N LYS A 25 14.30 -4.36 -9.60
CA LYS A 25 15.14 -3.17 -9.42
C LYS A 25 14.46 -2.09 -8.58
N GLU A 26 13.19 -1.80 -8.87
CA GLU A 26 12.46 -0.71 -8.22
C GLU A 26 12.21 -0.99 -6.73
N LEU A 27 11.88 -2.23 -6.36
CA LEU A 27 11.56 -2.58 -4.97
C LEU A 27 12.79 -2.46 -4.04
N PRO A 28 13.98 -3.01 -4.38
CA PRO A 28 15.18 -2.78 -3.58
C PRO A 28 15.54 -1.30 -3.44
N VAL A 29 15.41 -0.49 -4.50
CA VAL A 29 15.70 0.95 -4.44
C VAL A 29 14.78 1.65 -3.43
N ARG A 30 13.48 1.33 -3.43
CA ARG A 30 12.54 1.91 -2.46
C ARG A 30 12.84 1.47 -1.03
N LEU A 31 13.12 0.17 -0.82
CA LEU A 31 13.50 -0.34 0.50
C LEU A 31 14.77 0.34 1.01
N ALA A 32 15.82 0.46 0.20
CA ALA A 32 17.07 1.10 0.57
C ALA A 32 16.88 2.58 0.96
N ASN A 33 16.06 3.32 0.20
CA ASN A 33 15.72 4.71 0.54
C ASN A 33 15.00 4.79 1.89
N THR A 34 14.00 3.94 2.11
CA THR A 34 13.26 3.90 3.39
C THR A 34 14.15 3.47 4.56
N MET A 35 14.98 2.44 4.38
CA MET A 35 15.97 2.01 5.38
C MET A 35 16.91 3.16 5.74
N ARG A 36 17.41 3.90 4.75
CA ARG A 36 18.26 5.07 4.99
C ARG A 36 17.54 6.13 5.81
N GLU A 37 16.28 6.43 5.51
CA GLU A 37 15.49 7.37 6.30
C GLU A 37 15.30 6.89 7.74
N ILE A 38 15.06 5.60 7.97
CA ILE A 38 14.98 5.05 9.33
C ILE A 38 16.29 5.28 10.09
N THR A 39 17.45 5.08 9.46
CA THR A 39 18.76 5.30 10.13
C THR A 39 19.02 6.75 10.54
N LEU A 40 18.26 7.71 10.00
CA LEU A 40 18.37 9.14 10.34
C LEU A 40 17.46 9.55 11.50
N LEU A 41 16.66 8.64 12.04
CA LEU A 41 15.87 8.90 13.25
C LEU A 41 16.77 9.19 14.46
N PRO A 42 16.28 9.98 15.44
CA PRO A 42 17.00 10.21 16.69
C PRO A 42 17.38 8.88 17.37
N GLY A 43 18.61 8.76 17.87
CA GLY A 43 19.11 7.50 18.45
C GLY A 43 18.22 6.90 19.55
N ASN A 44 17.57 7.75 20.35
CA ASN A 44 16.60 7.32 21.36
C ASN A 44 15.34 6.69 20.75
N LEU A 45 14.86 7.16 19.60
CA LEU A 45 13.75 6.52 18.88
C LEU A 45 14.22 5.28 18.12
N LEU A 46 15.39 5.36 17.48
CA LEU A 46 15.99 4.26 16.73
C LEU A 46 16.25 3.01 17.58
N SER A 47 16.54 3.22 18.87
CA SER A 47 16.80 2.15 19.85
C SER A 47 15.54 1.49 20.42
N GLN A 48 14.34 1.97 20.05
CA GLN A 48 13.10 1.36 20.51
C GLN A 48 12.90 -0.03 19.86
N PRO A 49 12.52 -1.07 20.64
CA PRO A 49 12.39 -2.44 20.13
C PRO A 49 11.50 -2.55 18.90
N SER A 50 10.39 -1.82 18.89
CA SER A 50 9.45 -1.83 17.76
C SER A 50 10.06 -1.23 16.48
N VAL A 51 10.88 -0.17 16.61
CA VAL A 51 11.58 0.43 15.46
C VAL A 51 12.66 -0.51 14.92
N GLN A 52 13.39 -1.22 15.80
CA GLN A 52 14.38 -2.22 15.41
C GLN A 52 13.76 -3.44 14.72
N LEU A 53 12.57 -3.85 15.15
CA LEU A 53 11.82 -4.92 14.49
C LEU A 53 11.45 -4.54 13.06
N VAL A 54 10.96 -3.32 12.83
CA VAL A 54 10.69 -2.81 11.48
C VAL A 54 11.98 -2.77 10.64
N GLN A 55 13.11 -2.33 11.19
CA GLN A 55 14.38 -2.36 10.46
C GLN A 55 14.74 -3.78 10.00
N THR A 56 14.61 -4.76 10.89
CA THR A 56 14.88 -6.17 10.56
C THR A 56 14.00 -6.64 9.40
N TRP A 57 12.70 -6.33 9.41
CA TRP A 57 11.80 -6.69 8.32
C TRP A 57 12.18 -6.06 6.97
N TYR A 58 12.59 -4.78 6.98
CA TYR A 58 13.04 -4.09 5.77
C TYR A 58 14.35 -4.68 5.25
N SER A 59 15.34 -4.92 6.11
CA SER A 59 16.61 -5.55 5.75
C SER A 59 16.40 -6.93 5.15
N GLN A 60 15.61 -7.79 5.80
CA GLN A 60 15.31 -9.13 5.29
C GLN A 60 14.65 -9.08 3.91
N SER A 61 13.67 -8.18 3.73
CA SER A 61 12.98 -8.05 2.44
C SER A 61 13.90 -7.53 1.33
N PHE A 62 14.85 -6.67 1.69
CA PHE A 62 15.84 -6.15 0.76
C PHE A 62 16.81 -7.26 0.31
N GLU A 63 17.33 -8.05 1.25
CA GLU A 63 18.23 -9.18 0.97
C GLU A 63 17.56 -10.22 0.06
N GLU A 64 16.32 -10.63 0.38
CA GLU A 64 15.54 -11.58 -0.43
C GLU A 64 15.31 -11.08 -1.85
N LEU A 65 15.06 -9.78 -2.05
CA LEU A 65 14.87 -9.22 -3.39
C LEU A 65 16.17 -9.12 -4.19
N LEU A 66 17.31 -8.91 -3.53
CA LEU A 66 18.61 -8.84 -4.20
C LEU A 66 19.03 -10.16 -4.84
N GLU A 67 18.53 -11.30 -4.33
CA GLU A 67 18.78 -12.62 -4.93
C GLU A 67 18.31 -12.70 -6.40
N TYR A 68 17.39 -11.84 -6.81
CA TYR A 68 16.81 -11.81 -8.16
C TYR A 68 17.53 -10.88 -9.15
N GLU A 69 18.51 -10.06 -8.74
CA GLU A 69 19.14 -9.04 -9.60
C GLU A 69 19.72 -9.66 -10.89
N ASN A 70 20.38 -10.82 -10.75
CA ASN A 70 21.07 -11.51 -11.83
C ASN A 70 20.32 -12.76 -12.35
N GLN A 71 19.09 -13.01 -11.89
CA GLN A 71 18.32 -14.16 -12.36
C GLN A 71 17.71 -13.91 -13.74
N CYS A 72 17.54 -14.98 -14.52
CA CYS A 72 17.02 -14.89 -15.88
C CYS A 72 15.48 -14.83 -15.88
N PRO A 73 14.85 -13.84 -16.54
CA PRO A 73 13.39 -13.75 -16.63
C PRO A 73 12.78 -14.83 -17.55
N GLU A 74 13.60 -15.60 -18.26
CA GLU A 74 13.14 -16.67 -19.16
C GLU A 74 12.82 -17.98 -18.43
N ASP A 75 13.31 -18.17 -17.19
CA ASP A 75 12.99 -19.37 -16.39
C ASP A 75 11.66 -19.15 -15.65
N PRO A 76 10.59 -19.93 -15.94
CA PRO A 76 9.32 -19.81 -15.24
C PRO A 76 9.43 -20.04 -13.73
N ARG A 77 10.42 -20.81 -13.27
CA ARG A 77 10.65 -21.04 -11.83
C ARG A 77 11.12 -19.77 -11.14
N THR A 78 11.93 -18.94 -11.80
CA THR A 78 12.35 -17.64 -11.26
C THR A 78 11.15 -16.72 -11.07
N LEU A 79 10.22 -16.68 -12.03
CA LEU A 79 9.01 -15.85 -11.95
C LEU A 79 8.09 -16.30 -10.82
N ASN A 80 7.82 -17.62 -10.72
CA ASN A 80 7.01 -18.19 -9.64
C ASN A 80 7.63 -17.95 -8.25
N ASN A 81 8.94 -18.21 -8.10
CA ASN A 81 9.64 -17.95 -6.84
C ASN A 81 9.58 -16.46 -6.48
N PHE A 82 9.75 -15.56 -7.46
CA PHE A 82 9.65 -14.12 -7.23
C PHE A 82 8.25 -13.72 -6.75
N LEU A 83 7.19 -14.25 -7.38
CA LEU A 83 5.81 -14.05 -6.96
C LEU A 83 5.59 -14.49 -5.50
N ASP A 84 6.07 -15.68 -5.13
CA ASP A 84 6.00 -16.20 -3.77
C ASP A 84 6.76 -15.32 -2.77
N THR A 85 7.97 -14.87 -3.12
CA THR A 85 8.75 -13.92 -2.32
C THR A 85 7.99 -12.61 -2.13
N LEU A 86 7.34 -12.07 -3.16
CA LEU A 86 6.53 -10.86 -3.04
C LEU A 86 5.34 -11.04 -2.09
N ILE A 87 4.69 -12.21 -2.12
CA ILE A 87 3.60 -12.55 -1.19
C ILE A 87 4.13 -12.62 0.25
N GLN A 88 5.27 -13.26 0.47
CA GLN A 88 5.91 -13.35 1.79
C GLN A 88 6.30 -11.97 2.32
N ILE A 89 6.93 -11.12 1.50
CA ILE A 89 7.28 -9.74 1.84
C ILE A 89 6.03 -8.94 2.20
N ARG A 90 4.97 -9.03 1.40
CA ARG A 90 3.69 -8.35 1.69
C ARG A 90 3.15 -8.75 3.06
N ASN A 91 3.17 -10.04 3.37
CA ASN A 91 2.67 -10.58 4.63
C ASN A 91 3.53 -10.14 5.83
N ARG A 92 4.86 -10.23 5.71
CA ARG A 92 5.82 -9.73 6.71
C ARG A 92 5.58 -8.27 7.03
N HIS A 93 5.24 -7.47 6.03
CA HIS A 93 5.06 -6.03 6.19
C HIS A 93 3.67 -5.63 6.70
N ASN A 94 2.72 -6.56 6.92
CA ASN A 94 1.34 -6.23 7.31
C ASN A 94 1.28 -5.34 8.56
N ASP A 95 2.08 -5.65 9.58
CA ASP A 95 2.06 -4.96 10.88
C ASP A 95 3.05 -3.79 11.00
N VAL A 96 3.75 -3.41 9.92
CA VAL A 96 4.69 -2.28 9.94
C VAL A 96 4.08 -0.99 10.45
N VAL A 97 2.80 -0.70 10.13
CA VAL A 97 2.12 0.52 10.59
C VAL A 97 1.91 0.52 12.10
N PRO A 98 1.19 -0.46 12.68
CA PRO A 98 1.01 -0.51 14.13
C PRO A 98 2.34 -0.68 14.88
N THR A 99 3.29 -1.46 14.38
CA THR A 99 4.60 -1.61 15.02
C THR A 99 5.40 -0.30 15.02
N MET A 100 5.46 0.43 13.91
CA MET A 100 6.14 1.74 13.90
C MET A 100 5.45 2.75 14.84
N ALA A 101 4.11 2.75 14.89
CA ALA A 101 3.37 3.57 15.84
C ALA A 101 3.70 3.22 17.29
N GLN A 102 3.80 1.91 17.60
CA GLN A 102 4.22 1.43 18.91
C GLN A 102 5.64 1.93 19.26
N GLY A 103 6.57 1.96 18.31
CA GLY A 103 7.91 2.52 18.53
C GLY A 103 7.92 4.01 18.90
N VAL A 104 7.01 4.80 18.31
CA VAL A 104 6.82 6.21 18.67
C VAL A 104 6.19 6.36 20.07
N ILE A 105 5.27 5.47 20.43
CA ILE A 105 4.66 5.42 21.78
C ILE A 105 5.72 5.06 22.83
N GLU A 106 6.51 4.00 22.60
CA GLU A 106 7.62 3.58 23.47
C GLU A 106 8.60 4.73 23.74
N TYR A 107 8.96 5.47 22.69
CA TYR A 107 9.79 6.67 22.80
C TYR A 107 9.12 7.76 23.65
N LYS A 108 7.85 8.08 23.36
CA LYS A 108 7.11 9.15 24.06
C LYS A 108 6.93 8.85 25.55
N GLU A 109 6.66 7.60 25.91
CA GLU A 109 6.50 7.17 27.30
C GLU A 109 7.82 7.27 28.07
N LYS A 110 8.95 6.96 27.42
CA LYS A 110 10.27 6.93 28.05
C LYS A 110 10.95 8.30 28.13
N PHE A 111 10.77 9.14 27.12
CA PHE A 111 11.53 10.39 26.96
C PHE A 111 10.64 11.65 26.97
N GLY A 112 9.31 11.50 26.98
CA GLY A 112 8.37 12.60 26.93
C GLY A 112 8.19 13.16 25.51
N PHE A 113 7.62 14.37 25.45
CA PHE A 113 7.37 15.08 24.19
C PHE A 113 8.37 16.23 24.01
N ASP A 114 9.05 16.23 22.86
CA ASP A 114 9.91 17.32 22.41
C ASP A 114 9.35 17.87 21.08
N PRO A 115 8.97 19.16 21.01
CA PRO A 115 8.41 19.76 19.80
C PRO A 115 9.31 19.68 18.55
N PHE A 116 10.63 19.80 18.72
CA PHE A 116 11.59 19.73 17.63
C PHE A 116 11.69 18.30 17.08
N ILE A 117 11.79 17.32 17.98
CA ILE A 117 11.81 15.89 17.61
C ILE A 117 10.48 15.50 16.97
N SER A 118 9.36 15.98 17.51
CA SER A 118 8.03 15.70 16.96
C SER A 118 7.91 16.13 15.49
N SER A 119 8.47 17.28 15.12
CA SER A 119 8.42 17.77 13.73
C SER A 119 9.23 16.86 12.79
N ASN A 120 10.40 16.40 13.24
CA ASN A 120 11.25 15.47 12.47
C ASN A 120 10.61 14.08 12.35
N VAL A 121 9.97 13.61 13.42
CA VAL A 121 9.23 12.33 13.42
C VAL A 121 8.04 12.41 12.49
N GLN A 122 7.26 13.50 12.52
CA GLN A 122 6.14 13.71 11.59
C GLN A 122 6.61 13.65 10.13
N TYR A 123 7.65 14.42 9.78
CA TYR A 123 8.24 14.42 8.44
C TYR A 123 8.68 13.02 8.01
N PHE A 124 9.32 12.27 8.90
CA PHE A 124 9.69 10.88 8.65
C PHE A 124 8.47 9.99 8.41
N LEU A 125 7.46 10.05 9.29
CA LEU A 125 6.27 9.18 9.21
C LEU A 125 5.49 9.41 7.92
N ASP A 126 5.33 10.67 7.49
CA ASP A 126 4.64 11.01 6.24
C ASP A 126 5.33 10.35 5.03
N ARG A 127 6.65 10.43 4.98
CA ARG A 127 7.46 9.82 3.91
C ARG A 127 7.50 8.30 4.00
N PHE A 128 7.68 7.77 5.20
CA PHE A 128 7.72 6.35 5.50
C PHE A 128 6.42 5.65 5.07
N TYR A 129 5.27 6.20 5.48
CA TYR A 129 3.97 5.62 5.15
C TYR A 129 3.59 5.83 3.68
N THR A 130 3.95 6.97 3.07
CA THR A 130 3.77 7.17 1.62
C THR A 130 4.61 6.17 0.81
N SER A 131 5.87 5.96 1.18
CA SER A 131 6.75 4.95 0.58
C SER A 131 6.12 3.56 0.70
N ARG A 132 5.61 3.19 1.89
CA ARG A 132 4.96 1.91 2.14
C ARG A 132 3.69 1.71 1.30
N ILE A 133 2.83 2.72 1.17
CA ILE A 133 1.64 2.65 0.30
C ILE A 133 2.08 2.38 -1.14
N SER A 134 3.10 3.11 -1.61
CA SER A 134 3.63 2.94 -2.97
C SER A 134 4.22 1.54 -3.19
N PHE A 135 4.90 0.98 -2.19
CA PHE A 135 5.50 -0.34 -2.21
C PHE A 135 4.43 -1.43 -2.26
N ARG A 136 3.41 -1.33 -1.40
CA ARG A 136 2.26 -2.25 -1.40
C ARG A 136 1.47 -2.17 -2.70
N MET A 137 1.33 -0.98 -3.29
CA MET A 137 0.69 -0.81 -4.59
C MET A 137 1.40 -1.62 -5.69
N LEU A 138 2.74 -1.56 -5.75
CA LEU A 138 3.52 -2.31 -6.73
C LEU A 138 3.37 -3.84 -6.56
N ILE A 139 3.54 -4.33 -5.34
CA ILE A 139 3.41 -5.76 -5.04
C ILE A 139 2.00 -6.25 -5.33
N ASN A 140 0.98 -5.52 -4.89
CA ASN A 140 -0.40 -5.89 -5.13
C ASN A 140 -0.71 -5.96 -6.63
N GLN A 141 -0.25 -5.00 -7.42
CA GLN A 141 -0.45 -5.03 -8.88
C GLN A 141 0.13 -6.29 -9.51
N HIS A 142 1.38 -6.65 -9.18
CA HIS A 142 2.00 -7.86 -9.73
C HIS A 142 1.27 -9.13 -9.27
N THR A 143 1.02 -9.26 -7.96
CA THR A 143 0.39 -10.47 -7.40
C THR A 143 -1.05 -10.66 -7.86
N LEU A 144 -1.80 -9.58 -8.13
CA LEU A 144 -3.18 -9.67 -8.64
C LEU A 144 -3.24 -9.94 -10.15
N LEU A 145 -2.23 -9.51 -10.92
CA LEU A 145 -2.19 -9.73 -12.37
C LEU A 145 -1.63 -11.11 -12.74
N PHE A 146 -0.65 -11.61 -11.98
CA PHE A 146 0.12 -12.80 -12.34
C PHE A 146 0.01 -13.95 -11.32
N GLY A 147 -0.66 -13.74 -10.17
CA GLY A 147 -0.95 -14.81 -9.22
C GLY A 147 -2.19 -15.63 -9.57
N ASP A 148 -2.40 -16.73 -8.83
CA ASP A 148 -3.44 -17.75 -9.08
C ASP A 148 -4.89 -17.29 -8.80
N GLY A 149 -5.19 -16.00 -8.89
CA GLY A 149 -6.52 -15.49 -8.61
C GLY A 149 -6.85 -14.25 -9.43
N ILE A 150 -7.60 -14.45 -10.52
CA ILE A 150 -8.59 -13.43 -10.90
C ILE A 150 -9.44 -13.26 -9.64
N ASN A 151 -9.40 -12.08 -9.02
CA ASN A 151 -10.22 -11.83 -7.85
C ASN A 151 -11.69 -12.05 -8.26
N PRO A 152 -12.36 -13.13 -7.82
CA PRO A 152 -13.68 -13.47 -8.33
C PRO A 152 -14.71 -12.41 -7.95
N ALA A 153 -14.44 -11.67 -6.88
CA ALA A 153 -15.28 -10.57 -6.41
C ALA A 153 -15.23 -9.35 -7.36
N HIS A 154 -14.11 -9.14 -8.08
CA HIS A 154 -13.92 -7.96 -8.94
C HIS A 154 -13.25 -8.31 -10.28
N PRO A 155 -13.93 -9.07 -11.16
CA PRO A 155 -13.35 -9.55 -12.41
C PRO A 155 -13.05 -8.44 -13.43
N LYS A 156 -13.58 -7.22 -13.22
CA LYS A 156 -13.35 -6.05 -14.09
C LYS A 156 -12.16 -5.20 -13.66
N HIS A 157 -11.56 -5.48 -12.50
CA HIS A 157 -10.40 -4.73 -12.02
C HIS A 157 -9.14 -5.14 -12.78
N ILE A 158 -8.25 -4.18 -12.99
CA ILE A 158 -6.92 -4.41 -13.53
C ILE A 158 -5.96 -4.37 -12.35
N GLY A 159 -5.58 -5.57 -11.89
CA GLY A 159 -4.93 -5.75 -10.61
C GLY A 159 -5.78 -5.16 -9.49
N GLY A 160 -5.24 -4.17 -8.78
CA GLY A 160 -5.95 -3.44 -7.70
C GLY A 160 -6.64 -2.14 -8.14
N ILE A 161 -6.84 -1.90 -9.44
CA ILE A 161 -7.46 -0.67 -9.96
C ILE A 161 -8.80 -0.98 -10.62
N ASP A 162 -9.85 -0.28 -10.19
CA ASP A 162 -11.14 -0.24 -10.88
C ASP A 162 -11.13 0.87 -11.96
N PRO A 163 -11.17 0.54 -13.25
CA PRO A 163 -11.21 1.54 -14.32
C PRO A 163 -12.53 2.32 -14.37
N THR A 164 -13.58 1.84 -13.70
CA THR A 164 -14.94 2.39 -13.70
C THR A 164 -15.45 2.58 -12.27
N CYS A 165 -14.55 2.97 -11.36
CA CYS A 165 -14.85 3.14 -9.94
C CYS A 165 -16.07 4.05 -9.74
N ASN A 166 -17.14 3.50 -9.17
CA ASN A 166 -18.29 4.29 -8.74
C ASN A 166 -18.01 4.87 -7.35
N VAL A 167 -17.71 6.17 -7.31
CA VAL A 167 -17.35 6.87 -6.08
C VAL A 167 -18.48 6.82 -5.04
N VAL A 168 -19.74 6.90 -5.47
CA VAL A 168 -20.89 6.86 -4.56
C VAL A 168 -20.99 5.53 -3.84
N GLU A 169 -20.77 4.42 -4.54
CA GLU A 169 -20.79 3.07 -3.93
C GLU A 169 -19.65 2.92 -2.92
N VAL A 170 -18.43 3.39 -3.25
CA VAL A 170 -17.30 3.36 -2.30
C VAL A 170 -17.60 4.18 -1.05
N VAL A 171 -18.25 5.35 -1.19
CA VAL A 171 -18.67 6.17 -0.06
C VAL A 171 -19.72 5.46 0.79
N ARG A 172 -20.71 4.80 0.16
CA ARG A 172 -21.75 4.04 0.86
C ARG A 172 -21.16 2.86 1.63
N ASP A 173 -20.30 2.06 1.01
CA ASP A 173 -19.64 0.93 1.66
C ASP A 173 -18.81 1.36 2.88
N ALA A 174 -18.05 2.46 2.74
CA ALA A 174 -17.28 3.03 3.84
C ALA A 174 -18.18 3.55 4.97
N TYR A 175 -19.29 4.21 4.62
CA TYR A 175 -20.27 4.69 5.59
C TYR A 175 -20.93 3.54 6.34
N GLU A 176 -21.41 2.50 5.66
CA GLU A 176 -22.07 1.35 6.31
C GLU A 176 -21.13 0.64 7.29
N THR A 177 -19.85 0.49 6.91
CA THR A 177 -18.84 -0.07 7.81
C THR A 177 -18.63 0.80 9.05
N ALA A 178 -18.55 2.12 8.87
CA ALA A 178 -18.41 3.07 9.99
C ALA A 178 -19.67 3.14 10.87
N LYS A 179 -20.85 3.05 10.25
CA LYS A 179 -22.17 3.03 10.89
C LYS A 179 -22.29 1.83 11.83
N ILE A 180 -21.94 0.64 11.36
CA ILE A 180 -21.95 -0.59 12.17
C ILE A 180 -21.09 -0.43 13.43
N LEU A 181 -19.88 0.10 13.27
CA LEU A 181 -18.99 0.37 14.42
C LEU A 181 -19.60 1.42 15.36
N CYS A 182 -20.14 2.51 14.82
CA CYS A 182 -20.75 3.57 15.62
C CYS A 182 -21.94 3.04 16.44
N GLU A 183 -22.85 2.31 15.80
CA GLU A 183 -24.03 1.72 16.45
C GLU A 183 -23.64 0.68 17.50
N GLN A 184 -22.59 -0.09 17.26
CA GLN A 184 -22.10 -1.06 18.24
C GLN A 184 -21.64 -0.39 19.55
N TYR A 185 -21.04 0.81 19.48
CA TYR A 185 -20.55 1.52 20.67
C TYR A 185 -21.57 2.49 21.27
N TYR A 186 -22.43 3.10 20.44
CA TYR A 186 -23.28 4.23 20.82
C TYR A 186 -24.78 3.97 20.64
N MET A 187 -25.16 2.79 20.11
CA MET A 187 -26.55 2.37 19.84
C MET A 187 -27.32 3.23 18.83
N LEU A 188 -26.67 4.24 18.24
CA LEU A 188 -27.21 5.17 17.26
C LEU A 188 -26.08 5.65 16.33
N SER A 189 -26.44 6.08 15.13
CA SER A 189 -25.54 6.68 14.15
C SER A 189 -26.24 7.83 13.40
N PRO A 190 -25.49 8.81 12.86
CA PRO A 190 -26.06 9.82 11.98
C PRO A 190 -26.35 9.23 10.58
N GLU A 191 -27.41 9.71 9.93
CA GLU A 191 -27.77 9.32 8.56
C GLU A 191 -26.84 9.93 7.49
N LEU A 192 -26.61 9.20 6.40
CA LEU A 192 -25.83 9.67 5.25
C LEU A 192 -26.71 10.38 4.22
N GLN A 193 -26.28 11.56 3.77
CA GLN A 193 -26.83 12.27 2.62
C GLN A 193 -25.74 12.49 1.58
N ILE A 194 -25.95 12.04 0.34
CA ILE A 194 -24.97 12.17 -0.76
C ILE A 194 -25.55 13.07 -1.85
N HIS A 195 -24.74 14.03 -2.28
CA HIS A 195 -25.03 14.89 -3.42
C HIS A 195 -23.88 14.77 -4.44
N GLU A 196 -24.20 14.44 -5.68
CA GLU A 196 -23.26 14.42 -6.79
C GLU A 196 -23.35 15.74 -7.56
N PHE A 197 -22.20 16.29 -7.95
CA PHE A 197 -22.12 17.47 -8.80
C PHE A 197 -21.46 17.07 -10.12
N ASN A 198 -22.01 17.54 -11.25
CA ASN A 198 -21.55 17.22 -12.61
C ASN A 198 -21.68 15.74 -13.03
N SER A 199 -22.70 15.02 -12.56
CA SER A 199 -22.99 13.69 -13.11
C SER A 199 -23.63 13.83 -14.50
N GLU A 200 -23.02 13.20 -15.51
CA GLU A 200 -23.52 13.21 -16.92
C GLU A 200 -24.95 12.64 -17.07
N LEU A 201 -25.54 12.10 -16.00
CA LEU A 201 -26.92 11.61 -15.94
C LEU A 201 -27.96 12.72 -15.73
N SER A 202 -27.55 13.95 -15.40
CA SER A 202 -28.49 15.06 -15.17
C SER A 202 -28.93 15.82 -16.43
N ASP A 203 -28.24 15.67 -17.56
CA ASP A 203 -28.61 16.32 -18.84
C ASP A 203 -29.61 15.51 -19.69
N LEU A 204 -29.91 14.27 -19.34
CA LEU A 204 -30.82 13.38 -20.09
C LEU A 204 -32.30 13.46 -19.64
N LEU A 205 -32.61 14.20 -18.57
CA LEU A 205 -33.99 14.41 -18.10
C LEU A 205 -34.60 15.77 -18.53
N LEU A 206 -33.85 16.61 -19.25
CA LEU A 206 -34.34 17.92 -19.73
C LEU A 206 -34.89 17.90 -21.18
N TYR A 207 -34.85 16.75 -21.89
CA TYR A 207 -35.38 16.62 -23.25
C TYR A 207 -36.40 15.49 -23.40
N LYS A 208 -37.44 15.49 -22.55
CA LYS A 208 -38.71 14.83 -22.88
C LYS A 208 -39.86 15.81 -22.66
N HIS A 209 -40.13 16.61 -23.70
CA HIS A 209 -41.45 17.18 -23.96
C HIS A 209 -42.15 16.32 -25.02
#